data_AF-A0A7Y3ET85-F1
#
_entry.id   AF-A0A7Y3ET85-F1
#
_cell.length_a   1.000
_cell.length_b   1.000
_cell.length_c   1.000
_cell.angle_alpha   90.00
_cell.angle_beta   90.00
_cell.angle_gamma   90.00
#
_symmetry.space_group_name_H-M   'P 1'
#
loop_
_entity.id
_entity.type
_entity.pdbx_description
1 polymer ?
#
loop_
_entity_poly.entity_id
_entity_poly.type
_entity_poly.pdbx_seq_one_letter_code
_entity_poly.pdbx_strand_id
1 'polypeptide(L)'
;GLELSTDALVGGTAALRRVEYVPPRSAIGKGTVEAIQSGALYGHAGLVDGIMDRLADALGAEPVTVATGGLASTIVPHCSSVETIDEFLTLDGLRMIFDMNREDA
;
A
#
# COMPACT_ATOMS: atom_id res chain seq x y z
N GLY A 1 8.01 -2.55 -2.47
CA GLY A 1 6.66 -2.54 -1.91
C GLY A 1 6.22 -3.97 -1.62
N LEU A 2 4.90 -4.21 -1.50
CA LEU A 2 4.32 -5.53 -1.23
C LEU A 2 4.90 -6.65 -2.10
N GLU A 3 4.83 -6.47 -3.41
CA GLU A 3 5.29 -7.46 -4.39
C GLU A 3 6.75 -7.87 -4.23
N LEU A 4 7.63 -6.90 -3.98
CA LEU A 4 9.05 -7.18 -3.80
C LEU A 4 9.31 -7.96 -2.52
N SER A 5 8.59 -7.62 -1.44
CA SER A 5 8.71 -8.31 -0.15
C SER A 5 8.24 -9.77 -0.25
N THR A 6 7.14 -10.02 -0.95
CA THR A 6 6.60 -11.38 -1.16
C THR A 6 7.43 -12.18 -2.16
N ASP A 7 7.93 -11.56 -3.24
CA ASP A 7 8.85 -12.21 -4.16
C ASP A 7 10.17 -12.60 -3.49
N ALA A 8 10.70 -11.76 -2.60
CA ALA A 8 11.87 -12.10 -1.80
C ALA A 8 11.62 -13.30 -0.88
N LEU A 9 10.45 -13.35 -0.23
CA LEU A 9 10.05 -14.49 0.62
C LEU A 9 9.97 -15.79 -0.20
N VAL A 10 9.32 -15.73 -1.37
CA VAL A 10 9.19 -16.90 -2.26
C VAL A 10 10.54 -17.32 -2.80
N GLY A 11 11.35 -16.39 -3.30
CA GLY A 11 12.67 -16.66 -3.88
C GLY A 11 13.70 -17.18 -2.86
N GLY A 12 13.53 -16.89 -1.58
CA GLY A 12 14.40 -17.38 -0.50
C GLY A 12 14.11 -18.82 -0.04
N THR A 13 13.14 -19.52 -0.64
CA THR A 13 12.71 -20.85 -0.19
C THR A 13 12.41 -21.78 -1.37
N ALA A 14 12.59 -23.09 -1.19
CA ALA A 14 12.35 -24.07 -2.26
C ALA A 14 10.87 -24.47 -2.44
N ALA A 15 10.02 -24.21 -1.44
CA ALA A 15 8.68 -24.81 -1.34
C ALA A 15 7.53 -23.81 -1.43
N LEU A 16 7.80 -22.51 -1.41
CA LEU A 16 6.76 -21.49 -1.51
C LEU A 16 6.43 -21.20 -2.97
N ARG A 17 5.14 -20.97 -3.24
CA ARG A 17 4.65 -20.54 -4.56
C ARG A 17 4.24 -19.08 -4.50
N ARG A 18 4.35 -18.37 -5.63
CA ARG A 18 3.73 -17.05 -5.79
C ARG A 18 2.23 -17.13 -5.52
N VAL A 19 1.70 -16.11 -4.87
CA VAL A 19 0.29 -15.98 -4.50
C VAL A 19 -0.27 -14.69 -5.03
N GLU A 20 -1.56 -14.69 -5.38
CA GLU A 20 -2.28 -13.45 -5.67
C GLU A 20 -2.58 -12.69 -4.38
N TYR A 21 -2.55 -11.36 -4.45
CA TYR A 21 -2.90 -10.47 -3.35
C TYR A 21 -4.41 -10.28 -3.29
N VAL A 22 -5.08 -11.29 -2.74
CA VAL A 22 -6.52 -11.23 -2.44
C VAL A 22 -6.72 -11.20 -0.93
N PRO A 23 -7.74 -10.49 -0.42
CA PRO A 23 -8.07 -10.48 1.00
C PRO A 23 -8.26 -11.92 1.53
N PRO A 24 -7.52 -12.34 2.57
CA PRO A 24 -7.69 -13.67 3.14
C PRO A 24 -8.99 -13.74 3.92
N ARG A 25 -9.56 -14.95 4.04
CA ARG A 25 -10.79 -15.20 4.81
C ARG A 25 -10.62 -15.00 6.32
N SER A 26 -9.38 -14.98 6.80
CA SER A 26 -9.02 -14.93 8.21
C SER A 26 -7.60 -14.39 8.36
N ALA A 27 -7.34 -13.64 9.43
CA ALA A 27 -6.00 -13.21 9.82
C ALA A 27 -5.07 -14.38 10.14
N ILE A 28 -5.61 -15.46 10.69
CA ILE A 28 -4.86 -16.69 10.91
C ILE A 28 -5.10 -17.61 9.71
N GLY A 29 -4.12 -17.71 8.82
CA GLY A 29 -4.14 -18.61 7.68
C GLY A 29 -4.01 -20.07 8.10
N LYS A 30 -4.76 -20.98 7.47
CA LYS A 30 -4.74 -22.42 7.76
C LYS A 30 -3.93 -23.23 6.76
N GLY A 31 -3.22 -22.55 5.87
CA GLY A 31 -2.29 -23.13 4.91
C GLY A 31 -1.33 -22.07 4.40
N THR A 32 -0.29 -22.51 3.69
CA THR A 32 0.80 -21.65 3.24
C THR A 32 0.35 -20.45 2.43
N VAL A 33 -0.59 -20.63 1.49
CA VAL A 33 -1.11 -19.54 0.65
C VAL A 33 -1.82 -18.49 1.50
N GLU A 34 -2.75 -18.91 2.36
CA GLU A 34 -3.49 -18.00 3.25
C GLU A 34 -2.56 -17.30 4.25
N ALA A 35 -1.54 -18.01 4.76
CA ALA A 35 -0.57 -17.44 5.68
C ALA A 35 0.28 -16.35 5.01
N ILE A 36 0.73 -16.58 3.77
CA ILE A 36 1.46 -15.55 3.00
C ILE A 36 0.53 -14.37 2.70
N GLN A 37 -0.69 -14.61 2.22
CA GLN A 37 -1.66 -13.54 1.91
C GLN A 37 -1.96 -12.68 3.13
N SER A 38 -2.19 -13.31 4.28
CA SER A 38 -2.43 -12.63 5.55
C SER A 38 -1.23 -11.79 5.98
N GLY A 39 -0.03 -12.39 6.02
CA GLY A 39 1.18 -11.68 6.41
C GLY A 39 1.51 -10.53 5.47
N ALA A 40 1.30 -10.71 4.16
CA ALA A 40 1.56 -9.71 3.14
C ALA A 40 0.58 -8.52 3.26
N LEU A 41 -0.74 -8.77 3.25
CA LEU A 41 -1.72 -7.69 3.27
C LEU A 41 -1.83 -7.00 4.63
N TYR A 42 -2.05 -7.76 5.72
CA TYR A 42 -2.20 -7.15 7.04
C TYR A 42 -0.88 -6.64 7.60
N GLY A 43 0.25 -7.26 7.24
CA GLY A 43 1.57 -6.75 7.61
C GLY A 43 1.85 -5.38 6.97
N HIS A 44 1.53 -5.21 5.69
CA HIS A 44 1.71 -3.91 5.01
C HIS A 44 0.69 -2.87 5.46
N ALA A 45 -0.57 -3.25 5.70
CA ALA A 45 -1.54 -2.33 6.27
C ALA A 45 -1.11 -1.83 7.66
N GLY A 46 -0.65 -2.73 8.54
CA GLY A 46 -0.11 -2.36 9.84
C GLY A 46 1.18 -1.53 9.76
N LEU A 47 2.01 -1.76 8.74
CA LEU A 47 3.17 -0.92 8.46
C LEU A 47 2.74 0.51 8.08
N VAL A 48 1.73 0.65 7.23
CA VAL A 48 1.19 1.96 6.83
C VAL A 48 0.65 2.69 8.05
N ASP A 49 -0.27 2.07 8.79
CA ASP A 49 -0.90 2.67 9.98
C ASP A 49 0.17 3.07 11.01
N GLY A 50 1.11 2.16 11.32
CA GLY A 50 2.16 2.45 12.28
C GLY A 50 3.10 3.59 11.86
N ILE A 51 3.39 3.74 10.56
CA ILE A 51 4.16 4.88 10.07
C ILE A 51 3.34 6.16 10.19
N MET A 52 2.06 6.12 9.82
CA MET A 52 1.17 7.28 9.88
C MET A 52 0.99 7.80 11.30
N ASP A 53 0.78 6.93 12.29
CA ASP A 53 0.69 7.32 13.71
C ASP A 53 1.93 8.11 14.15
N ARG A 54 3.13 7.63 13.78
CA ARG A 54 4.40 8.30 14.12
C ARG A 54 4.55 9.64 13.43
N LEU A 55 4.02 9.78 12.21
CA LEU A 55 4.03 11.04 11.47
C LEU A 55 3.04 12.04 12.06
N ALA A 56 1.83 11.61 12.41
CA ALA A 56 0.83 12.43 13.06
C ALA A 56 1.34 12.97 14.42
N ASP A 57 1.96 12.10 15.22
CA ASP A 57 2.62 12.49 16.48
C ASP A 57 3.70 13.56 16.26
N ALA A 58 4.54 13.39 15.23
CA ALA A 58 5.62 14.32 14.92
C ALA A 58 5.11 15.68 14.39
N LEU A 59 3.99 15.67 13.66
CA LEU A 59 3.35 16.88 13.13
C LEU A 59 2.52 17.62 14.20
N GLY A 60 2.09 16.93 15.25
CA GLY A 60 1.18 17.46 16.26
C GLY A 60 -0.23 17.74 15.72
N ALA A 61 -0.58 17.12 14.60
CA ALA A 61 -1.85 17.27 13.90
C ALA A 61 -2.13 16.04 13.05
N GLU A 62 -3.40 15.77 12.77
CA GLU A 62 -3.80 14.71 11.85
C GLU A 62 -3.48 15.13 10.40
N PRO A 63 -2.63 14.39 9.68
CA PRO A 63 -2.33 14.70 8.29
C PRO A 63 -3.46 14.25 7.37
N VAL A 64 -3.66 14.96 6.26
CA VAL A 64 -4.44 14.44 5.14
C VAL A 64 -3.68 13.28 4.50
N THR A 65 -4.35 12.13 4.31
CA THR A 65 -3.71 10.92 3.80
C THR A 65 -4.29 10.48 2.46
N VAL A 66 -3.40 10.34 1.47
CA VAL A 66 -3.75 9.93 0.12
C VAL A 66 -2.89 8.73 -0.28
N ALA A 67 -3.53 7.66 -0.74
CA ALA A 67 -2.87 6.51 -1.32
C ALA A 67 -2.99 6.52 -2.86
N THR A 68 -1.95 6.05 -3.53
CA THR A 68 -1.90 5.89 -4.99
C THR A 68 -1.16 4.59 -5.34
N GLY A 69 -1.15 4.22 -6.62
CA GLY A 69 -0.46 3.04 -7.14
C GLY A 69 -1.33 1.78 -7.20
N GLY A 70 -0.88 0.81 -7.99
CA GLY A 70 -1.71 -0.33 -8.43
C GLY A 70 -2.17 -1.32 -7.34
N LEU A 71 -1.63 -1.25 -6.13
CA LEU A 71 -2.03 -2.10 -4.99
C LEU A 71 -2.80 -1.32 -3.92
N ALA A 72 -3.05 -0.02 -4.11
CA ALA A 72 -3.75 0.80 -3.12
C ALA A 72 -5.13 0.24 -2.81
N SER A 73 -5.92 -0.12 -3.82
CA SER A 73 -7.27 -0.68 -3.66
C SER A 73 -7.29 -2.02 -2.92
N THR A 74 -6.18 -2.76 -2.90
CA THR A 74 -6.06 -4.03 -2.17
C THR A 74 -5.62 -3.84 -0.72
N ILE A 75 -4.74 -2.87 -0.45
CA ILE A 75 -4.14 -2.66 0.88
C ILE A 75 -4.99 -1.72 1.74
N VAL A 76 -5.45 -0.60 1.17
CA VAL A 76 -6.16 0.47 1.88
C VAL A 76 -7.41 0.01 2.63
N PRO A 77 -8.22 -0.94 2.13
CA PRO A 77 -9.35 -1.48 2.90
C PRO A 77 -8.96 -2.14 4.25
N HIS A 78 -7.67 -2.37 4.47
CA HIS A 78 -7.13 -2.94 5.69
C HIS A 78 -6.34 -1.93 6.53
N CYS A 79 -6.19 -0.69 6.06
CA CYS A 79 -5.60 0.41 6.80
C CYS A 79 -6.68 1.17 7.58
N SER A 80 -6.29 1.78 8.69
CA SER A 80 -7.12 2.71 9.46
C SER A 80 -6.76 4.17 9.20
N SER A 81 -5.55 4.44 8.71
CA SER A 81 -5.01 5.79 8.60
C SER A 81 -5.19 6.46 7.23
N VAL A 82 -5.75 5.78 6.22
CA VAL A 82 -5.82 6.29 4.83
C VAL A 82 -7.23 6.78 4.49
N GLU A 83 -7.35 8.05 4.11
CA GLU A 83 -8.64 8.70 3.83
C GLU A 83 -9.09 8.53 2.37
N THR A 84 -8.18 8.70 1.41
CA THR A 84 -8.54 8.73 -0.02
C THR A 84 -7.57 7.92 -0.87
N ILE A 85 -8.09 7.26 -1.90
CA ILE A 85 -7.30 6.66 -2.99
C ILE A 85 -7.41 7.58 -4.22
N ASP A 86 -6.27 7.99 -4.75
CA ASP A 86 -6.15 8.74 -6.00
C ASP A 86 -5.21 8.01 -6.96
N GLU A 87 -5.77 7.38 -7.98
CA GLU A 87 -5.02 6.61 -8.98
C GLU A 87 -4.20 7.49 -9.93
N PHE A 88 -4.56 8.76 -10.06
CA PHE A 88 -3.96 9.69 -11.02
C PHE A 88 -3.06 10.73 -10.37
N LEU A 89 -2.83 10.66 -9.06
CA LEU A 89 -2.04 11.61 -8.28
C LEU A 89 -0.74 12.08 -8.98
N THR A 90 0.03 11.15 -9.56
CA THR A 90 1.26 11.49 -10.30
C THR A 90 0.96 12.23 -11.61
N LEU A 91 -0.05 11.79 -12.37
CA LEU A 91 -0.44 12.43 -13.63
C LEU A 91 -1.01 13.83 -13.40
N ASP A 92 -1.79 14.02 -12.33
CA ASP A 92 -2.28 15.34 -11.94
C ASP A 92 -1.13 16.27 -11.58
N GLY A 93 -0.13 15.80 -10.84
CA GLY A 93 1.09 16.56 -10.58
C GLY A 93 1.83 16.96 -11.86
N LEU A 94 1.97 16.04 -12.83
CA LEU A 94 2.58 16.32 -14.12
C LEU A 94 1.79 17.34 -14.94
N ARG A 95 0.46 17.24 -14.94
CA ARG A 95 -0.42 18.22 -15.59
C ARG A 95 -0.28 19.60 -14.96
N MET A 96 -0.28 19.70 -13.63
CA MET A 96 -0.07 20.96 -12.92
C MET A 96 1.29 21.59 -13.28
N ILE A 97 2.36 20.79 -13.31
CA ILE A 97 3.69 21.27 -13.71
C ILE A 97 3.66 21.80 -15.14
N PHE A 98 3.01 21.11 -16.07
CA PHE A 98 2.86 21.56 -17.45
C PHE A 98 2.11 22.89 -17.54
N ASP A 99 0.96 23.01 -16.86
CA ASP A 99 0.14 24.22 -16.85
C ASP A 99 0.90 25.42 -16.25
N MET A 100 1.73 25.20 -15.23
CA MET A 100 2.56 26.25 -14.63
C MET A 100 3.69 26.76 -15.54
N ASN A 101 4.12 25.96 -16.52
CA ASN A 101 5.26 26.27 -17.39
C ASN A 101 4.87 26.49 -18.85
N ARG A 102 3.58 26.38 -19.19
CA ARG A 102 3.08 26.87 -20.47
C ARG A 102 3.10 28.40 -20.42
N GLU A 103 3.94 28.99 -21.26
CA GLU A 103 3.75 30.40 -21.62
C GLU A 103 2.32 30.55 -22.15
N ASP A 104 1.62 31.59 -21.69
CA ASP A 104 0.33 31.99 -22.25
C ASP A 104 0.52 32.12 -23.77
N ALA A 105 -0.10 31.20 -24.52
CA ALA A 105 -0.15 31.28 -25.98
C ALA A 105 -1.17 32.34 -26.41
#